data_AF-A0A971DQ29-F1
#
_entry.id   AF-A0A971DQ29-F1
#
_cell.length_a   1.000
_cell.length_b   1.000
_cell.length_c   1.000
_cell.angle_alpha   90.00
_cell.angle_beta   90.00
_cell.angle_gamma   90.00
#
_symmetry.space_group_name_H-M   'P 1'
#
loop_
_entity.id
_entity.type
_entity.pdbx_description
1 polymer ?
#
loop_
_entity_poly.entity_id
_entity_poly.type
_entity_poly.pdbx_seq_one_letter_code
_entity_poly.pdbx_strand_id
1 'polypeptide(L)'
;MKNKTFTITDTEAAEILFMKMKTGFARANWTIKKMKEESLPLWWDLLWDGLAHGGDYLIKSYMQRWSEKYHVNLDDMEQRNELRKKLSVLEDPHYKYGFPQRFLHRADDGSFSIDEEVLKQHCIEQCTYILTEEQKQAIDNIVSGLQILKLHPDRVRCYFYQKEGKINTVGYEIHKHANGLRSGMQEKDHRAQKFNAIRQVLRLNENQWWL
;
A
#
# COMPACT_ATOMS: atom_id res chain seq x y z
N MET A 1 -14.12 25.49 31.36
CA MET A 1 -13.55 24.13 31.43
C MET A 1 -12.85 23.86 30.10
N LYS A 2 -11.58 23.45 30.08
CA LYS A 2 -10.93 22.99 28.83
C LYS A 2 -11.47 21.60 28.52
N ASN A 3 -12.09 21.42 27.36
CA ASN A 3 -12.51 20.10 26.90
C ASN A 3 -11.28 19.19 26.81
N LYS A 4 -11.34 18.02 27.45
CA LYS A 4 -10.24 17.05 27.45
C LYS A 4 -10.13 16.44 26.06
N THR A 5 -8.94 16.50 25.48
CA THR A 5 -8.63 15.92 24.16
C THR A 5 -7.65 14.78 24.30
N PHE A 6 -7.80 13.77 23.45
CA PHE A 6 -6.98 12.58 23.39
C PHE A 6 -6.28 12.53 22.04
N THR A 7 -4.98 12.31 22.04
CA THR A 7 -4.21 12.08 20.80
C THR A 7 -4.00 10.58 20.66
N ILE A 8 -4.46 9.99 19.56
CA ILE A 8 -4.32 8.57 19.26
C ILE A 8 -3.69 8.42 17.89
N THR A 9 -2.67 7.59 17.80
CA THR A 9 -2.01 7.24 16.52
C THR A 9 -2.37 5.81 16.16
N ASP A 10 -2.87 5.61 14.95
CA ASP A 10 -3.04 4.27 14.37
C ASP A 10 -1.71 3.83 13.73
N THR A 11 -0.93 3.07 14.50
CA THR A 11 0.42 2.65 14.09
C THR A 11 0.40 1.67 12.92
N GLU A 12 -0.63 0.82 12.82
CA GLU A 12 -0.75 -0.16 11.74
C GLU A 12 -1.10 0.54 10.42
N ALA A 13 -2.07 1.47 10.45
CA ALA A 13 -2.39 2.30 9.29
C ALA A 13 -1.19 3.15 8.84
N ALA A 14 -0.43 3.71 9.79
CA ALA A 14 0.77 4.49 9.49
C ALA A 14 1.85 3.63 8.80
N GLU A 15 2.06 2.40 9.24
CA GLU A 15 3.03 1.46 8.64
C GLU A 15 2.61 1.05 7.21
N ILE A 16 1.33 0.71 7.01
CA ILE A 16 0.78 0.40 5.69
C ILE A 16 0.94 1.59 4.74
N LEU A 17 0.62 2.80 5.22
CA LEU A 17 0.76 4.03 4.43
C LEU A 17 2.23 4.30 4.07
N PHE A 18 3.15 4.13 5.02
CA PHE A 18 4.59 4.26 4.80
C PHE A 18 5.07 3.30 3.70
N MET A 19 4.71 2.01 3.79
CA MET A 19 5.08 1.02 2.78
C MET A 19 4.53 1.35 1.39
N LYS A 20 3.27 1.80 1.32
CA LYS A 20 2.64 2.24 0.06
C LYS A 20 3.37 3.43 -0.55
N MET A 21 3.66 4.46 0.25
CA MET A 21 4.36 5.65 -0.23
C MET A 21 5.79 5.33 -0.64
N LYS A 22 6.53 4.57 0.16
CA LYS A 22 7.89 4.11 -0.16
C LYS A 22 7.95 3.35 -1.49
N THR A 23 6.99 2.47 -1.73
CA THR A 23 6.87 1.73 -3.00
C THR A 23 6.65 2.66 -4.19
N GLY A 24 6.07 3.85 -3.98
CA GLY A 24 5.93 4.89 -5.01
C GLY A 24 7.26 5.35 -5.60
N PHE A 25 8.35 5.34 -4.84
CA PHE A 25 9.68 5.72 -5.33
C PHE A 25 10.41 4.57 -6.05
N ALA A 26 9.87 3.35 -6.06
CA ALA A 26 10.53 2.18 -6.64
C ALA A 26 10.85 2.36 -8.13
N ARG A 27 10.01 3.10 -8.88
CA ARG A 27 10.26 3.38 -10.30
C ARG A 27 11.47 4.28 -10.50
N ALA A 28 11.62 5.34 -9.73
CA ALA A 28 12.78 6.23 -9.81
C ALA A 28 14.08 5.47 -9.53
N ASN A 29 14.10 4.66 -8.46
CA ASN A 29 15.22 3.77 -8.13
C ASN A 29 15.54 2.78 -9.25
N TRP A 30 14.52 2.14 -9.82
CA TRP A 30 14.69 1.21 -10.93
C TRP A 30 15.28 1.89 -12.17
N THR A 31 14.79 3.08 -12.52
CA THR A 31 15.31 3.84 -13.66
C THR A 31 16.77 4.24 -13.44
N ILE A 32 17.11 4.81 -12.29
CA ILE A 32 18.52 5.16 -11.96
C ILE A 32 19.43 3.93 -12.02
N LYS A 33 18.98 2.80 -11.46
CA LYS A 33 19.71 1.53 -11.52
C LYS A 33 19.94 1.08 -12.97
N LYS A 34 18.90 1.09 -13.79
CA LYS A 34 18.97 0.67 -15.20
C LYS A 34 19.86 1.58 -16.03
N MET A 35 19.80 2.89 -15.81
CA MET A 35 20.73 3.83 -16.44
C MET A 35 22.19 3.54 -16.10
N LYS A 36 22.49 3.19 -14.83
CA LYS A 36 23.83 2.74 -14.45
C LYS A 36 24.24 1.45 -15.15
N GLU A 37 23.34 0.46 -15.20
CA GLU A 37 23.58 -0.82 -15.89
C GLU A 37 23.87 -0.63 -17.39
N GLU A 38 23.16 0.29 -18.04
CA GLU A 38 23.33 0.64 -19.46
C GLU A 38 24.42 1.68 -19.72
N SER A 39 25.18 2.08 -18.68
CA SER A 39 26.22 3.11 -18.76
C SER A 39 25.75 4.44 -19.35
N LEU A 40 24.49 4.80 -19.08
CA LEU A 40 23.90 6.07 -19.50
C LEU A 40 24.28 7.20 -18.51
N PRO A 41 24.46 8.45 -18.99
CA PRO A 41 24.71 9.59 -18.14
C PRO A 41 23.59 9.83 -17.09
N LEU A 42 23.99 10.05 -15.84
CA LEU A 42 23.09 10.47 -14.78
C LEU A 42 23.13 11.99 -14.65
N TRP A 43 22.22 12.67 -15.33
CA TRP A 43 22.00 14.10 -15.15
C TRP A 43 21.04 14.30 -13.98
N TRP A 44 21.61 14.38 -12.77
CA TRP A 44 20.87 14.40 -11.52
C TRP A 44 19.84 15.51 -11.42
N ASP A 45 20.12 16.67 -12.01
CA ASP A 45 19.17 17.78 -12.10
C ASP A 45 17.94 17.43 -12.94
N LEU A 46 18.12 16.78 -14.09
CA LEU A 46 16.97 16.32 -14.92
C LEU A 46 16.20 15.19 -14.24
N LEU A 47 16.90 14.26 -13.59
CA LEU A 47 16.27 13.18 -12.81
C LEU A 47 15.45 13.77 -11.65
N TRP A 48 16.00 14.77 -10.95
CA TRP A 48 15.31 15.48 -9.87
C TRP A 48 14.05 16.17 -10.39
N ASP A 49 14.16 16.97 -11.45
CA ASP A 49 13.02 17.68 -12.04
C ASP A 49 11.97 16.72 -12.62
N GLY A 50 12.41 15.57 -13.14
CA GLY A 50 11.53 14.50 -13.60
C GLY A 50 10.60 13.95 -12.52
N LEU A 51 11.00 13.99 -11.24
CA LEU A 51 10.13 13.55 -10.13
C LEU A 51 8.89 14.44 -9.97
N ALA A 52 8.95 15.70 -10.37
CA ALA A 52 7.84 16.65 -10.31
C ALA A 52 7.01 16.68 -11.61
N HIS A 53 7.65 16.44 -12.76
CA HIS A 53 7.04 16.62 -14.09
C HIS A 53 6.69 15.30 -14.80
N GLY A 54 7.11 14.15 -14.26
CA GLY A 54 6.87 12.83 -14.82
C GLY A 54 7.85 12.44 -15.94
N GLY A 55 7.76 11.19 -16.41
CA GLY A 55 8.78 10.68 -17.33
C GLY A 55 8.68 11.19 -18.78
N ASP A 56 7.55 11.71 -19.24
CA ASP A 56 7.46 12.33 -20.58
C ASP A 56 8.28 13.63 -20.66
N TYR A 57 8.31 14.40 -19.56
CA TYR A 57 9.24 15.52 -19.41
C TYR A 57 10.69 15.03 -19.33
N LEU A 58 10.93 13.97 -18.54
CA LEU A 58 12.27 13.44 -18.31
C LEU A 58 12.94 13.01 -19.62
N ILE A 59 12.26 12.20 -20.43
CA ILE A 59 12.82 11.72 -21.70
C ILE A 59 13.10 12.87 -22.67
N LYS A 60 12.20 13.84 -22.80
CA LYS A 60 12.39 15.02 -23.67
C LYS A 60 13.59 15.85 -23.24
N SER A 61 13.71 16.10 -21.94
CA SER A 61 14.83 16.88 -21.38
C SER A 61 16.16 16.16 -21.56
N TYR A 62 16.17 14.84 -21.40
CA TYR A 62 17.33 14.02 -21.70
C TYR A 62 17.70 14.02 -23.18
N MET A 63 16.73 13.85 -24.09
CA MET A 63 16.98 13.91 -25.53
C MET A 63 17.57 15.26 -25.94
N GLN A 64 17.02 16.35 -25.41
CA GLN A 64 17.51 17.71 -25.65
C GLN A 64 18.96 17.89 -25.19
N ARG A 65 19.27 17.57 -23.92
CA ARG A 65 20.63 17.70 -23.39
C ARG A 65 21.62 16.78 -24.09
N TRP A 66 21.18 15.59 -24.51
CA TRP A 66 22.00 14.68 -25.29
C TRP A 66 22.34 15.26 -26.66
N SER A 67 21.34 15.81 -27.36
CA SER A 67 21.52 16.48 -28.64
C SER A 67 22.52 17.62 -28.55
N GLU A 68 22.40 18.48 -27.53
CA GLU A 68 23.32 19.59 -27.30
C GLU A 68 24.75 19.13 -26.99
N LYS A 69 24.90 18.13 -26.11
CA LYS A 69 26.21 17.65 -25.65
C LYS A 69 26.97 16.84 -26.70
N TYR A 70 26.26 16.07 -27.52
CA TYR A 70 26.84 15.12 -28.47
C TYR A 70 26.55 15.48 -29.93
N HIS A 71 25.99 16.67 -30.20
CA HIS A 71 25.66 17.19 -31.52
C HIS A 71 24.76 16.26 -32.37
N VAL A 72 23.79 15.59 -31.72
CA VAL A 72 22.80 14.73 -32.41
C VAL A 72 21.70 15.61 -33.01
N ASN A 73 21.35 15.39 -34.28
CA ASN A 73 20.26 16.13 -34.93
C ASN A 73 18.90 15.52 -34.59
N LEU A 74 18.07 16.22 -33.81
CA LEU A 74 16.73 15.75 -33.44
C LEU A 74 15.67 15.95 -34.54
N ASP A 75 15.94 16.79 -35.53
CA ASP A 75 15.08 16.96 -36.71
C ASP A 75 15.25 15.80 -37.70
N ASP A 76 16.38 15.10 -37.63
CA ASP A 76 16.60 13.84 -38.33
C ASP A 76 15.81 12.71 -37.64
N MET A 77 14.89 12.11 -38.40
CA MET A 77 14.02 11.07 -37.88
C MET A 77 14.78 9.82 -37.41
N GLU A 78 15.85 9.44 -38.11
CA GLU A 78 16.64 8.25 -37.80
C GLU A 78 17.42 8.47 -36.51
N GLN A 79 18.19 9.55 -36.43
CA GLN A 79 18.97 9.89 -35.23
C GLN A 79 18.08 10.08 -34.00
N ARG A 80 16.92 10.73 -34.16
CA ARG A 80 15.94 10.88 -33.07
C ARG A 80 15.42 9.54 -32.58
N ASN A 81 15.09 8.61 -33.48
CA ASN A 81 14.56 7.31 -33.13
C ASN A 81 15.61 6.42 -32.46
N GLU A 82 16.86 6.46 -32.95
CA GLU A 82 17.99 5.76 -32.32
C GLU A 82 18.23 6.26 -30.90
N LEU A 83 18.27 7.58 -30.71
CA LEU A 83 18.45 8.19 -29.39
C LEU A 83 17.29 7.84 -28.45
N ARG A 84 16.05 7.89 -28.94
CA ARG A 84 14.87 7.51 -28.15
C ARG A 84 14.94 6.05 -27.72
N LYS A 85 15.34 5.15 -28.62
CA LYS A 85 15.53 3.72 -28.30
C LYS A 85 16.61 3.53 -27.22
N LYS A 86 17.72 4.26 -27.32
CA LYS A 86 18.80 4.28 -26.31
C LYS A 86 18.33 4.79 -24.95
N LEU A 87 17.40 5.75 -24.94
CA LEU A 87 16.84 6.36 -23.74
C LEU A 87 15.52 5.71 -23.29
N SER A 88 15.13 4.56 -23.86
CA SER A 88 13.83 3.91 -23.60
C SER A 88 13.57 3.58 -22.13
N VAL A 89 14.62 3.41 -21.32
CA VAL A 89 14.52 3.25 -19.85
C VAL A 89 13.83 4.44 -19.15
N LEU A 90 13.94 5.64 -19.74
CA LEU A 90 13.31 6.88 -19.24
C LEU A 90 11.83 6.98 -19.63
N GLU A 91 11.35 6.15 -20.55
CA GLU A 91 9.94 6.15 -20.91
C GLU A 91 9.08 5.75 -19.71
N ASP A 92 8.02 6.52 -19.52
CA ASP A 92 7.11 6.38 -18.39
C ASP A 92 5.66 6.49 -18.87
N PRO A 93 5.16 5.48 -19.61
CA PRO A 93 3.84 5.51 -20.23
C PRO A 93 2.68 5.59 -19.22
N HIS A 94 2.96 5.53 -17.92
CA HIS A 94 1.98 5.57 -16.84
C HIS A 94 2.27 6.64 -15.77
N TYR A 95 3.16 7.60 -16.05
CA TYR A 95 3.52 8.68 -15.10
C TYR A 95 3.98 8.18 -13.71
N LYS A 96 4.60 7.00 -13.66
CA LYS A 96 5.04 6.32 -12.44
C LYS A 96 6.40 6.82 -11.92
N TYR A 97 7.11 7.67 -12.65
CA TYR A 97 8.39 8.24 -12.21
C TYR A 97 8.20 9.34 -11.14
N GLY A 98 7.01 9.89 -10.99
CA GLY A 98 6.74 10.98 -10.06
C GLY A 98 6.89 10.59 -8.59
N PHE A 99 7.52 11.45 -7.78
CA PHE A 99 7.60 11.29 -6.33
C PHE A 99 7.75 12.65 -5.61
N PRO A 100 7.06 12.90 -4.49
CA PRO A 100 7.17 14.18 -3.80
C PRO A 100 8.58 14.42 -3.26
N GLN A 101 9.27 15.42 -3.81
CA GLN A 101 10.65 15.76 -3.47
C GLN A 101 10.87 16.12 -1.99
N ARG A 102 9.84 16.56 -1.28
CA ARG A 102 9.90 16.86 0.17
C ARG A 102 10.27 15.65 1.05
N PHE A 103 10.16 14.44 0.51
CA PHE A 103 10.52 13.19 1.21
C PHE A 103 11.87 12.63 0.76
N LEU A 104 12.70 13.46 0.14
CA LEU A 104 14.00 13.06 -0.40
C LEU A 104 15.12 13.85 0.27
N HIS A 105 16.23 13.16 0.50
CA HIS A 105 17.51 13.79 0.77
C HIS A 105 18.24 14.01 -0.54
N ARG A 106 18.80 15.22 -0.73
CA ARG A 106 19.63 15.56 -1.89
C ARG A 106 21.06 15.80 -1.43
N ALA A 107 21.98 15.03 -1.99
CA ALA A 107 23.41 15.13 -1.73
C ALA A 107 24.05 16.28 -2.54
N ASP A 108 25.28 16.66 -2.20
CA ASP A 108 26.01 17.76 -2.83
C ASP A 108 26.28 17.55 -4.32
N ASP A 109 26.43 16.29 -4.75
CA ASP A 109 26.61 15.91 -6.15
C ASP A 109 25.29 15.95 -6.96
N GLY A 110 24.18 16.27 -6.30
CA GLY A 110 22.84 16.32 -6.84
C GLY A 110 22.09 14.99 -6.80
N SER A 111 22.75 13.88 -6.45
CA SER A 111 22.08 12.60 -6.26
C SER A 111 21.06 12.66 -5.13
N PHE A 112 20.07 11.78 -5.17
CA PHE A 112 18.98 11.80 -4.19
C PHE A 112 18.52 10.39 -3.80
N SER A 113 18.02 10.30 -2.58
CA SER A 113 17.45 9.08 -1.98
C SER A 113 16.25 9.43 -1.10
N ILE A 114 15.44 8.44 -0.75
CA ILE A 114 14.32 8.65 0.18
C ILE A 114 14.87 8.99 1.57
N ASP A 115 14.30 10.02 2.18
CA ASP A 115 14.40 10.24 3.62
C ASP A 115 13.29 9.43 4.33
N GLU A 116 13.63 8.21 4.74
CA GLU A 116 12.66 7.30 5.34
C GLU A 116 12.11 7.82 6.67
N GLU A 117 12.90 8.60 7.42
CA GLU A 117 12.49 9.15 8.71
C GLU A 117 11.44 10.26 8.52
N VAL A 118 11.68 11.19 7.59
CA VAL A 118 10.70 12.24 7.26
C VAL A 118 9.42 11.63 6.68
N LEU A 119 9.54 10.63 5.80
CA LEU A 119 8.37 9.95 5.24
C LEU A 119 7.57 9.21 6.33
N LYS A 120 8.24 8.50 7.23
CA LYS A 120 7.60 7.79 8.34
C LYS A 120 6.90 8.75 9.29
N GLN A 121 7.54 9.85 9.64
CA GLN A 121 6.96 10.89 10.49
C GLN A 121 5.71 11.50 9.84
N HIS A 122 5.74 11.78 8.54
CA HIS A 122 4.56 12.25 7.80
C HIS A 122 3.41 11.24 7.85
N CYS A 123 3.67 9.95 7.69
CA CYS A 123 2.65 8.90 7.79
C CYS A 123 2.05 8.82 9.20
N ILE A 124 2.88 8.92 10.25
CA ILE A 124 2.42 8.98 11.65
C ILE A 124 1.49 10.17 11.87
N GLU A 125 1.86 11.35 11.37
CA GLU A 125 1.04 12.57 11.50
C GLU A 125 -0.31 12.44 10.80
N GLN A 126 -0.35 11.88 9.58
CA GLN A 126 -1.59 11.64 8.83
C GLN A 126 -2.51 10.62 9.53
N CYS A 127 -1.94 9.67 10.27
CA CYS A 127 -2.66 8.64 11.00
C CYS A 127 -2.80 8.95 12.51
N THR A 128 -2.57 10.20 12.90
CA THR A 128 -2.77 10.68 14.27
C THR A 128 -4.04 11.53 14.35
N TYR A 129 -4.91 11.15 15.27
CA TYR A 129 -6.23 11.74 15.45
C TYR A 129 -6.31 12.45 16.80
N ILE A 130 -6.91 13.63 16.80
CA ILE A 130 -7.25 14.36 18.02
C ILE A 130 -8.75 14.15 18.26
N LEU A 131 -9.07 13.41 19.31
CA LEU A 131 -10.43 13.08 19.70
C LEU A 131 -10.85 13.89 20.92
N THR A 132 -12.11 14.32 20.94
CA THR A 132 -12.75 14.76 22.18
C THR A 132 -13.05 13.56 23.09
N GLU A 133 -13.29 13.83 24.38
CA GLU A 133 -13.68 12.80 25.35
C GLU A 133 -14.94 12.02 24.94
N GLU A 134 -15.95 12.71 24.43
CA GLU A 134 -17.19 12.10 23.94
C GLU A 134 -16.94 11.15 22.75
N GLN A 135 -16.11 11.56 21.79
CA GLN A 135 -15.75 10.73 20.65
C GLN A 135 -14.95 9.51 21.07
N LYS A 136 -13.98 9.68 21.98
CA LYS A 136 -13.21 8.56 22.50
C LYS A 136 -14.12 7.55 23.22
N GLN A 137 -15.01 8.03 24.09
CA GLN A 137 -15.94 7.16 24.82
C GLN A 137 -16.87 6.41 23.86
N ALA A 138 -17.37 7.08 22.81
CA ALA A 138 -18.22 6.45 21.81
C ALA A 138 -17.48 5.34 21.05
N ILE A 139 -16.24 5.58 20.64
CA ILE A 139 -15.40 4.58 19.95
C ILE A 139 -15.11 3.40 20.89
N ASP A 140 -14.71 3.66 22.13
CA ASP A 140 -14.41 2.62 23.11
C ASP A 140 -15.64 1.75 23.39
N ASN A 141 -16.84 2.35 23.48
CA ASN A 141 -18.11 1.63 23.63
C ASN A 141 -18.40 0.73 22.42
N ILE A 142 -18.16 1.22 21.20
CA ILE A 142 -18.34 0.43 19.98
C ILE A 142 -17.38 -0.76 20.00
N VAL A 143 -16.08 -0.53 20.19
CA VAL A 143 -15.04 -1.58 20.20
C VAL A 143 -15.35 -2.64 21.26
N SER A 144 -15.70 -2.21 22.47
CA SER A 144 -16.11 -3.12 23.55
C SER A 144 -17.33 -3.95 23.15
N GLY A 145 -18.36 -3.34 22.56
CA GLY A 145 -19.54 -4.05 22.08
C GLY A 145 -19.20 -5.11 21.04
N LEU A 146 -18.32 -4.79 20.08
CA LEU A 146 -17.87 -5.73 19.05
C LEU A 146 -17.10 -6.91 19.63
N GLN A 147 -16.23 -6.67 20.60
CA GLN A 147 -15.48 -7.71 21.30
C GLN A 147 -16.39 -8.63 22.11
N ILE A 148 -17.35 -8.09 22.85
CA ILE A 148 -18.35 -8.87 23.59
C ILE A 148 -19.10 -9.81 22.66
N LEU A 149 -19.51 -9.31 21.50
CA LEU A 149 -20.24 -10.09 20.50
C LEU A 149 -19.35 -11.02 19.68
N LYS A 150 -18.01 -10.95 19.84
CA LYS A 150 -17.02 -11.66 19.01
C LYS A 150 -17.23 -11.42 17.51
N LEU A 151 -17.59 -10.20 17.14
CA LEU A 151 -17.87 -9.81 15.76
C LEU A 151 -16.75 -8.97 15.17
N HIS A 152 -16.37 -9.28 13.94
CA HIS A 152 -15.52 -8.40 13.15
C HIS A 152 -16.32 -7.14 12.75
N PRO A 153 -15.75 -5.92 12.82
CA PRO A 153 -16.45 -4.68 12.47
C PRO A 153 -17.17 -4.73 11.12
N ASP A 154 -16.52 -5.28 10.09
CA ASP A 154 -17.12 -5.41 8.75
C ASP A 154 -18.35 -6.35 8.71
N ARG A 155 -18.41 -7.35 9.60
CA ARG A 155 -19.54 -8.28 9.66
C ARG A 155 -20.75 -7.69 10.36
N VAL A 156 -20.60 -6.65 11.16
CA VAL A 156 -21.69 -6.04 11.95
C VAL A 156 -22.77 -5.47 11.04
N ARG A 157 -22.38 -4.92 9.88
CA ARG A 157 -23.30 -4.41 8.84
C ARG A 157 -24.18 -5.51 8.24
N CYS A 158 -23.82 -6.78 8.38
CA CYS A 158 -24.64 -7.91 7.93
C CYS A 158 -25.71 -8.31 8.96
N TYR A 159 -25.54 -7.94 10.24
CA TYR A 159 -26.45 -8.31 11.32
C TYR A 159 -27.34 -7.16 11.78
N PHE A 160 -26.92 -5.92 11.55
CA PHE A 160 -27.62 -4.73 12.03
C PHE A 160 -27.67 -3.65 10.96
N TYR A 161 -28.80 -2.94 10.87
CA TYR A 161 -28.96 -1.76 10.02
C TYR A 161 -29.70 -0.65 10.78
N GLN A 162 -29.44 0.60 10.43
CA GLN A 162 -30.13 1.74 11.02
C GLN A 162 -31.31 2.17 10.15
N LYS A 163 -32.50 2.31 10.74
CA LYS A 163 -33.69 2.88 10.10
C LYS A 163 -34.37 3.80 11.09
N GLU A 164 -34.64 5.04 10.68
CA GLU A 164 -35.30 6.07 11.51
C GLU A 164 -34.61 6.27 12.87
N GLY A 165 -33.28 6.26 12.89
CA GLY A 165 -32.50 6.46 14.11
C GLY A 165 -32.44 5.24 15.05
N LYS A 166 -33.18 4.15 14.77
CA LYS A 166 -33.15 2.91 15.54
C LYS A 166 -32.26 1.86 14.89
N ILE A 167 -31.50 1.13 15.71
CA ILE A 167 -30.73 -0.04 15.27
C ILE A 167 -31.70 -1.23 15.18
N ASN A 168 -31.82 -1.81 13.99
CA ASN A 168 -32.67 -2.96 13.70
C ASN A 168 -31.79 -4.18 13.39
N THR A 169 -32.25 -5.37 13.75
CA THR A 169 -31.57 -6.64 13.46
C THR A 169 -31.95 -7.18 12.08
N VAL A 170 -30.98 -7.77 11.38
CA VAL A 170 -31.22 -8.53 10.15
C VAL A 170 -31.51 -9.98 10.56
N GLY A 171 -32.80 -10.30 10.69
CA GLY A 171 -33.28 -11.56 11.29
C GLY A 171 -32.77 -12.85 10.63
N TYR A 172 -32.45 -12.83 9.33
CA TYR A 172 -32.02 -14.02 8.57
C TYR A 172 -30.64 -14.54 9.00
N GLU A 173 -29.63 -13.66 9.16
CA GLU A 173 -28.26 -14.07 9.52
C GLU A 173 -28.11 -14.44 11.00
N ILE A 174 -28.92 -13.83 11.89
CA ILE A 174 -29.01 -14.22 13.30
C ILE A 174 -29.57 -15.63 13.44
N HIS A 175 -30.62 -15.97 12.66
CA HIS A 175 -31.23 -17.30 12.66
C HIS A 175 -30.28 -18.38 12.11
N LYS A 176 -29.48 -18.03 11.09
CA LYS A 176 -28.45 -18.90 10.50
C LYS A 176 -27.30 -19.17 11.47
N HIS A 177 -26.85 -18.20 12.26
CA HIS A 177 -25.81 -18.44 13.27
C HIS A 177 -26.31 -19.18 14.50
N ALA A 178 -27.54 -18.89 14.97
CA ALA A 178 -28.18 -19.64 16.05
C ALA A 178 -28.35 -21.13 15.69
N ASN A 179 -28.70 -21.43 14.43
CA ASN A 179 -28.79 -22.80 13.92
C ASN A 179 -27.43 -23.40 13.52
N GLY A 180 -26.47 -22.57 13.08
CA GLY A 180 -25.11 -22.97 12.72
C GLY A 180 -24.25 -23.40 13.90
N LEU A 181 -24.53 -22.89 15.11
CA LEU A 181 -23.93 -23.40 16.36
C LEU A 181 -24.39 -24.83 16.68
N ARG A 182 -25.62 -25.20 16.28
CA ARG A 182 -26.17 -26.54 16.45
C ARG A 182 -25.70 -27.52 15.36
N SER A 183 -25.48 -27.06 14.12
CA SER A 183 -24.94 -27.88 13.03
C SER A 183 -23.40 -27.99 13.04
N GLY A 184 -22.69 -27.00 13.58
CA GLY A 184 -21.22 -26.98 13.66
C GLY A 184 -20.63 -28.03 14.60
N MET A 185 -21.40 -28.53 15.59
CA MET A 185 -21.00 -29.70 16.38
C MET A 185 -21.07 -31.00 15.55
N GLN A 186 -22.12 -31.18 14.73
CA GLN A 186 -22.25 -32.36 13.86
C GLN A 186 -21.25 -32.35 12.68
N GLU A 187 -20.92 -31.17 12.13
CA GLU A 187 -19.90 -31.06 11.07
C GLU A 187 -18.47 -31.31 11.56
N LYS A 188 -18.15 -30.96 12.81
CA LYS A 188 -16.85 -31.29 13.42
C LYS A 188 -16.67 -32.79 13.57
N ASP A 189 -17.72 -33.50 13.99
CA ASP A 189 -17.70 -34.97 14.12
C ASP A 189 -17.59 -35.65 12.75
N HIS A 190 -18.33 -35.18 11.74
CA HIS A 190 -18.24 -35.73 10.37
C HIS A 190 -16.87 -35.47 9.72
N ARG A 191 -16.25 -34.29 9.90
CA ARG A 191 -14.90 -34.03 9.40
C ARG A 191 -13.87 -34.89 10.13
N ALA A 192 -13.94 -34.98 11.46
CA ALA A 192 -13.03 -35.82 12.24
C ALA A 192 -13.11 -37.30 11.83
N GLN A 193 -14.31 -37.83 11.59
CA GLN A 193 -14.51 -39.19 11.09
C GLN A 193 -13.96 -39.38 9.67
N LYS A 194 -14.17 -38.41 8.77
CA LYS A 194 -13.64 -38.47 7.40
C LYS A 194 -12.11 -38.37 7.39
N PHE A 195 -11.51 -37.54 8.25
CA PHE A 195 -10.07 -37.43 8.43
C PHE A 195 -9.45 -38.69 9.04
N ASN A 196 -10.11 -39.33 10.01
CA ASN A 196 -9.67 -40.62 10.57
C ASN A 196 -9.75 -41.76 9.55
N ALA A 197 -10.81 -41.79 8.73
CA ALA A 197 -10.93 -42.77 7.65
C ALA A 197 -9.83 -42.59 6.59
N ILE A 198 -9.51 -41.34 6.21
CA ILE A 198 -8.40 -41.04 5.28
C ILE A 198 -7.04 -41.44 5.89
N ARG A 199 -6.81 -41.18 7.19
CA ARG A 199 -5.59 -41.63 7.90
C ARG A 199 -5.44 -43.15 7.90
N GLN A 200 -6.51 -43.89 8.15
CA GLN A 200 -6.48 -45.36 8.16
C GLN A 200 -6.22 -45.96 6.77
N VAL A 201 -6.82 -45.39 5.72
CA VAL A 201 -6.65 -45.85 4.34
C VAL A 201 -5.24 -45.55 3.82
N LEU A 202 -4.68 -44.38 4.14
CA LEU A 202 -3.38 -43.93 3.63
C LEU A 202 -2.19 -44.28 4.55
N ARG A 203 -2.42 -44.89 5.72
CA ARG A 203 -1.41 -45.26 6.72
C ARG A 203 -0.43 -44.12 7.08
N LEU A 204 -0.90 -42.87 7.07
CA LEU A 204 -0.08 -41.70 7.35
C LEU A 204 0.08 -41.49 8.87
N ASN A 205 1.32 -41.32 9.35
CA ASN A 205 1.58 -40.96 10.75
C ASN A 205 1.41 -39.46 11.01
N GLU A 206 1.37 -39.07 12.29
CA GLU A 206 1.02 -37.71 12.74
C GLU A 206 1.95 -36.58 12.28
N ASN A 207 3.05 -36.84 11.56
CA ASN A 207 4.08 -35.83 11.29
C ASN A 207 4.33 -35.50 9.79
N GLN A 208 3.48 -35.94 8.84
CA GLN A 208 3.75 -35.78 7.41
C GLN A 208 2.76 -34.90 6.61
N TRP A 209 2.19 -33.84 7.18
CA TRP A 209 1.01 -33.13 6.62
C TRP A 209 1.24 -31.67 6.19
N TRP A 210 2.47 -31.27 5.85
CA TRP A 210 2.72 -29.94 5.27
C TRP A 210 3.72 -29.89 4.09
N LEU A 211 3.73 -30.90 3.22
CA LEU A 211 4.28 -30.74 1.86
C LEU A 211 3.14 -30.68 0.84
#